data_AF-A0A3C0N1R4-F1
#
_entry.id   AF-A0A3C0N1R4-F1
#
_cell.length_a   1.000
_cell.length_b   1.000
_cell.length_c   1.000
_cell.angle_alpha   90.00
_cell.angle_beta   90.00
_cell.angle_gamma   90.00
#
_symmetry.space_group_name_H-M   'P 1'
#
loop_
_entity.id
_entity.type
_entity.pdbx_description
1 polymer ?
#
loop_
_entity_poly.entity_id
_entity_poly.type
_entity_poly.pdbx_seq_one_letter_code
_entity_poly.pdbx_strand_id
1 'polypeptide(L)' 'MQACENAVTLAPTNEEFRDSRGIARALTGDKQGAIEDFQAFLASTDLNEERKKQRQGWIDALKAGKNPFTPEEIENLKR' A
#
# COMPACT_ATOMS: atom_id res chain seq x y z
N MET A 1 8.96 21.35 -5.44
CA MET A 1 7.79 20.46 -5.35
C MET A 1 7.57 19.85 -6.72
N GLN A 2 8.11 18.65 -6.94
CA GLN A 2 7.79 17.79 -8.09
C GLN A 2 7.63 16.40 -7.48
N ALA A 3 6.42 16.05 -7.07
CA ALA A 3 6.15 14.79 -6.40
C ALA A 3 4.93 14.05 -6.94
N CYS A 4 4.36 14.44 -8.09
CA CYS A 4 3.09 13.84 -8.52
C CYS A 4 2.87 13.51 -10.01
N GLU A 5 3.74 13.84 -10.97
CA GLU A 5 3.25 13.82 -12.37
C GLU A 5 3.64 12.66 -13.30
N ASN A 6 4.32 11.61 -12.84
CA ASN A 6 4.68 10.48 -13.74
C ASN A 6 4.19 9.10 -13.30
N ALA A 7 3.06 8.99 -12.58
CA ALA A 7 2.52 7.70 -12.14
C ALA A 7 1.29 7.19 -12.95
N VAL A 8 0.94 7.81 -14.08
CA VAL A 8 -0.28 7.44 -14.84
C VAL A 8 0.02 7.24 -16.32
N THR A 9 0.84 6.24 -16.66
CA THR A 9 0.89 5.77 -18.07
C THR A 9 1.16 4.29 -18.25
N LEU A 10 0.84 3.48 -17.26
CA LEU A 10 0.65 2.04 -17.41
C LEU A 10 -0.65 1.79 -16.68
N ALA A 11 -1.72 1.40 -17.37
CA ALA A 11 -2.97 1.02 -16.73
C ALA A 11 -2.62 -0.02 -15.66
N PRO A 12 -2.60 0.34 -14.36
CA PRO A 12 -2.15 -0.58 -13.37
C PRO A 12 -3.24 -1.63 -13.33
N THR A 13 -2.84 -2.88 -13.51
CA THR A 13 -3.67 -4.01 -13.11
C THR A 13 -4.22 -3.69 -11.71
N ASN A 14 -5.47 -4.08 -11.47
CA ASN A 14 -6.34 -3.58 -10.40
C ASN A 14 -5.64 -3.58 -9.01
N GLU A 15 -4.60 -4.39 -8.84
CA GLU A 15 -3.80 -4.56 -7.63
C GLU A 15 -2.93 -3.33 -7.30
N GLU A 16 -2.16 -2.79 -8.24
CA GLU A 16 -1.26 -1.62 -8.00
C GLU A 16 -2.07 -0.37 -7.59
N PHE A 17 -3.26 -0.21 -8.18
CA PHE A 17 -4.19 0.83 -7.79
C PHE A 17 -4.71 0.62 -6.37
N ARG A 18 -5.11 -0.62 -6.03
CA ARG A 18 -5.56 -0.97 -4.66
C ARG A 18 -4.44 -0.73 -3.65
N ASP A 19 -3.21 -1.09 -3.98
CA ASP A 19 -2.04 -0.89 -3.13
C ASP A 19 -1.82 0.60 -2.80
N SER A 20 -1.76 1.44 -3.83
CA SER A 20 -1.60 2.88 -3.68
C SER A 20 -2.77 3.51 -2.90
N ARG A 21 -4.00 3.05 -3.19
CA ARG A 21 -5.19 3.50 -2.47
C ARG A 21 -5.17 3.08 -0.99
N GLY A 22 -4.71 1.87 -0.70
CA GLY A 22 -4.57 1.36 0.66
C GLY A 22 -3.59 2.20 1.48
N ILE A 23 -2.46 2.58 0.88
CA ILE A 23 -1.48 3.49 1.51
C ILE A 23 -2.13 4.85 1.81
N ALA A 24 -2.81 5.45 0.82
CA ALA A 24 -3.46 6.74 1.00
C ALA A 24 -4.56 6.70 2.09
N ARG A 25 -5.36 5.65 2.13
CA ARG A 25 -6.40 5.43 3.15
C ARG A 25 -5.79 5.30 4.54
N ALA A 26 -4.72 4.53 4.70
CA ALA A 26 -4.06 4.40 5.98
C ALA A 26 -3.43 5.70 6.48
N LEU A 27 -2.82 6.48 5.57
CA LEU A 27 -2.26 7.80 5.89
C LEU A 27 -3.34 8.84 6.25
N THR A 28 -4.53 8.73 5.66
CA THR A 28 -5.67 9.63 5.95
C THR A 28 -6.53 9.16 7.12
N GLY A 29 -6.20 8.01 7.73
CA GLY A 29 -6.86 7.47 8.92
C GLY A 29 -7.95 6.44 8.65
N ASP A 30 -8.27 6.16 7.39
CA ASP A 30 -9.15 5.06 6.98
C ASP A 30 -8.40 3.71 7.04
N LYS A 31 -8.17 3.23 8.26
CA LYS A 31 -7.45 1.97 8.50
C LYS A 31 -8.20 0.76 7.95
N GLN A 32 -9.53 0.77 8.02
CA GLN A 32 -10.35 -0.35 7.58
C GLN A 32 -10.33 -0.47 6.06
N GLY A 33 -10.56 0.64 5.35
CA GLY A 33 -10.45 0.67 3.89
C GLY A 33 -9.04 0.35 3.39
N ALA A 34 -8.00 0.71 4.15
CA ALA A 34 -6.62 0.32 3.85
C ALA A 34 -6.38 -1.19 3.98
N ILE A 35 -6.89 -1.82 5.04
CA ILE A 35 -6.78 -3.26 5.24
C ILE A 35 -7.46 -4.02 4.10
N GLU A 36 -8.68 -3.61 3.70
CA GLU A 36 -9.42 -4.24 2.60
C GLU A 36 -8.63 -4.17 1.28
N ASP A 37 -8.04 -3.01 1.00
CA ASP A 37 -7.20 -2.81 -0.19
C ASP A 37 -5.95 -3.68 -0.18
N PHE A 38 -5.24 -3.77 0.95
CA PHE A 38 -4.07 -4.64 1.07
C PHE A 38 -4.44 -6.11 1.01
N GLN A 39 -5.56 -6.55 1.60
CA GLN A 39 -6.03 -7.93 1.48
C GLN A 39 -6.34 -8.29 0.02
N ALA A 40 -6.97 -7.38 -0.71
CA ALA A 40 -7.24 -7.56 -2.13
C ALA A 40 -5.96 -7.57 -2.97
N PHE A 41 -4.93 -6.82 -2.57
CA PHE A 41 -3.59 -6.89 -3.16
C PHE A 41 -2.96 -8.26 -2.93
N LEU A 42 -2.97 -8.79 -1.70
CA LEU A 42 -2.41 -10.10 -1.36
C LEU A 42 -3.07 -11.28 -2.11
N ALA A 43 -4.33 -11.14 -2.49
CA ALA A 43 -5.06 -12.16 -3.24
C ALA A 43 -4.57 -12.34 -4.68
N SER A 44 -3.74 -11.43 -5.21
CA SER A 44 -3.20 -11.55 -6.55
C SER A 44 -2.03 -12.54 -6.63
N THR A 45 -2.08 -13.41 -7.63
CA THR A 45 -1.10 -14.49 -7.86
C THR A 45 0.20 -13.98 -8.48
N ASP A 46 0.16 -12.84 -9.17
CA ASP A 46 1.26 -12.35 -10.01
C ASP A 46 2.23 -11.41 -9.28
N LEU A 47 2.01 -11.19 -7.99
CA LEU A 47 2.81 -10.26 -7.18
C LEU A 47 4.01 -10.93 -6.51
N ASN A 48 5.10 -10.16 -6.39
CA ASN A 48 6.29 -10.56 -5.64
C ASN A 48 5.93 -10.88 -4.17
N GLU A 49 6.40 -12.03 -3.69
CA GLU A 49 6.24 -12.50 -2.31
C GLU A 49 6.80 -11.52 -1.27
N GLU A 50 7.84 -10.75 -1.60
CA GLU A 50 8.34 -9.70 -0.71
C GLU A 50 7.32 -8.56 -0.52
N ARG A 51 6.68 -8.12 -1.62
CA ARG A 51 5.63 -7.11 -1.55
C ARG A 51 4.44 -7.62 -0.76
N LYS A 52 4.07 -8.90 -0.92
CA LYS A 52 3.01 -9.53 -0.14
C LYS A 52 3.34 -9.55 1.35
N LYS A 53 4.56 -9.96 1.73
CA LYS A 53 5.00 -9.94 3.14
C LYS A 53 4.96 -8.53 3.74
N GLN A 54 5.40 -7.52 2.98
CA GLN A 54 5.35 -6.13 3.42
C GLN A 54 3.91 -5.67 3.69
N ARG A 55 2.98 -5.92 2.74
CA ARG A 55 1.55 -5.54 2.90
C ARG A 55 0.87 -6.32 4.03
N GLN A 56 1.26 -7.57 4.25
CA GLN A 56 0.79 -8.35 5.40
C GLN A 56 1.24 -7.70 6.72
N GLY A 57 2.50 -7.27 6.82
CA GLY A 57 3.00 -6.54 7.98
C GLY A 57 2.25 -5.22 8.22
N TRP A 58 1.89 -4.51 7.15
CA TRP A 58 1.06 -3.31 7.26
C TRP A 58 -0.36 -3.61 7.74
N ILE A 59 -1.00 -4.68 7.25
CA ILE A 59 -2.30 -5.13 7.75
C ILE A 59 -2.24 -5.40 9.25
N ASP A 60 -1.22 -6.10 9.72
CA ASP A 60 -1.09 -6.45 11.14
C ASP A 60 -0.86 -5.22 12.01
N ALA A 61 -0.05 -4.26 11.53
CA ALA A 61 0.12 -2.97 12.20
C ALA A 61 -1.19 -2.17 12.28
N LEU A 62 -1.92 -2.08 11.16
CA LEU A 62 -3.19 -1.36 11.08
C LEU A 62 -4.26 -1.98 11.98
N LYS A 63 -4.34 -3.33 12.03
CA LYS A 63 -5.20 -4.07 12.97
C LYS A 63 -4.84 -3.82 14.43
N ALA A 64 -3.55 -3.70 14.73
CA ALA A 64 -3.06 -3.29 16.05
C ALA A 64 -3.28 -1.79 16.35
N GLY A 65 -3.90 -1.04 15.43
CA GLY A 65 -4.13 0.39 15.55
C GLY A 65 -2.88 1.24 15.32
N LYS A 66 -1.74 0.63 14.98
CA LYS A 66 -0.47 1.29 14.71
C LYS A 66 -0.40 1.74 13.25
N ASN A 67 0.36 2.80 12.99
CA ASN A 67 0.63 3.25 11.62
C ASN A 67 1.92 2.57 11.12
N PRO A 68 1.87 1.72 10.08
CA PRO A 68 3.08 1.10 9.51
C PRO A 68 3.93 2.07 8.67
N PHE A 69 3.40 3.23 8.27
CA PHE A 69 4.08 4.20 7.41
C PHE A 69 5.00 5.11 8.23
N THR A 70 6.13 4.55 8.68
CA THR A 70 7.21 5.35 9.26
C THR A 70 7.91 6.18 8.17
N PRO A 71 8.67 7.23 8.53
CA PRO A 71 9.45 7.99 7.54
C PRO A 71 10.38 7.12 6.70
N GLU A 72 10.96 6.09 7.31
CA GLU A 72 11.79 5.07 6.63
C GLU A 72 10.97 4.26 5.62
N GLU A 73 9.77 3.82 6.00
CA GLU A 73 8.88 3.08 5.11
C GLU A 73 8.43 3.94 3.93
N ILE A 74 8.13 5.23 4.17
CA ILE A 74 7.79 6.18 3.11
C ILE A 74 8.97 6.41 2.17
N GLU A 75 10.21 6.36 2.66
CA GLU A 75 11.40 6.41 1.80
C GLU A 75 11.53 5.14 0.95
N ASN A 76 11.30 3.97 1.55
CA ASN A 76 11.30 2.69 0.83
C ASN A 76 10.23 2.64 -0.27
N LEU A 77 9.10 3.34 -0.10
CA LEU A 77 8.04 3.45 -1.10
C LEU A 77 8.35 4.42 -2.26
N LYS A 78 9.39 5.25 -2.14
CA LYS A 78 9.82 6.20 -3.17
C LYS A 78 10.93 5.66 -4.07
N ARG A 79 11.54 4.53 -3.69
CA ARG A 79 12.64 3.89 -4.42
C ARG A 79 12.11 2.92 -5.46
#